data_AF-A0A1C5WPG5-F1
#
_entry.id   AF-A0A1C5WPG5-F1
#
_cell.length_a   1.000
_cell.length_b   1.000
_cell.length_c   1.000
_cell.angle_alpha   90.00
_cell.angle_beta   90.00
_cell.angle_gamma   90.00
#
_symmetry.space_group_name_H-M   'P 1'
#
loop_
_entity.id
_entity.type
_entity.pdbx_description
1 polymer ?
#
loop_
_entity_poly.entity_id
_entity_poly.type
_entity_poly.pdbx_seq_one_letter_code
_entity_poly.pdbx_strand_id
1 'polypeptide(L)'
;MSEAEKIKIIAEHYGYDAQSRQCIEEMAELTQAINKWWRVCGNGQRTEKSIAECRYNLIEEIADVQIMLYQLGYLLDSRLEVSEMITKKLDRQLERVEKCTKI
;
A
#
# COMPACT_ATOMS: atom_id res chain seq x y z
N MET A 1 18.02 10.95 -12.29
CA MET A 1 16.58 11.10 -12.09
C MET A 1 16.19 10.41 -10.80
N SER A 2 15.68 11.17 -9.84
CA SER A 2 15.15 10.72 -8.56
C SER A 2 13.83 9.96 -8.72
N GLU A 3 13.42 9.26 -7.67
CA GLU A 3 12.13 8.56 -7.62
C GLU A 3 10.95 9.52 -7.75
N ALA A 4 11.01 10.67 -7.07
CA ALA A 4 9.99 11.70 -7.15
C ALA A 4 9.80 12.25 -8.57
N GLU A 5 10.90 12.43 -9.32
CA GLU A 5 10.84 12.84 -10.73
C GLU A 5 10.19 11.77 -11.60
N LYS A 6 10.50 10.48 -11.39
CA LYS A 6 9.85 9.38 -12.12
C LYS A 6 8.34 9.34 -11.87
N ILE A 7 7.94 9.40 -10.59
CA ILE A 7 6.53 9.39 -10.16
C ILE A 7 5.77 10.54 -10.84
N LYS A 8 6.35 11.75 -10.82
CA LYS A 8 5.77 12.91 -11.47
C LYS A 8 5.56 12.68 -12.98
N ILE A 9 6.62 12.28 -13.69
CA ILE A 9 6.56 12.07 -15.15
C ILE A 9 5.47 11.06 -15.53
N ILE A 10 5.39 9.94 -14.79
CA ILE A 10 4.41 8.88 -15.04
C ILE A 10 2.99 9.38 -14.73
N ALA A 11 2.80 10.05 -13.60
CA ALA A 11 1.51 10.58 -13.20
C ALA A 11 0.98 11.61 -14.21
N GLU A 12 1.83 12.54 -14.67
CA GLU A 12 1.45 13.56 -15.68
C GLU A 12 1.12 12.94 -17.03
N HIS A 13 1.80 11.86 -17.42
CA HIS A 13 1.55 11.18 -18.69
C HIS A 13 0.17 10.53 -18.74
N TYR A 14 -0.22 9.81 -17.68
CA TYR A 14 -1.47 9.03 -17.66
C TYR A 14 -2.67 9.78 -17.07
N GLY A 15 -2.44 10.74 -16.17
CA GLY A 15 -3.49 11.54 -15.54
C GLY A 15 -4.32 10.78 -14.50
N TYR A 16 -5.21 11.51 -13.84
CA TYR A 16 -5.95 11.02 -12.66
C TYR A 16 -6.88 9.84 -12.95
N ASP A 17 -7.67 9.89 -14.02
CA ASP A 17 -8.67 8.86 -14.28
C ASP A 17 -8.06 7.49 -14.60
N ALA A 18 -6.91 7.46 -15.27
CA ALA A 18 -6.20 6.22 -15.53
C ALA A 18 -5.50 5.71 -14.26
N GLN A 19 -4.77 6.60 -13.56
CA GLN A 19 -4.04 6.20 -12.36
C GLN A 19 -4.95 5.83 -11.18
N SER A 20 -6.12 6.43 -11.04
CA SER A 20 -7.09 6.02 -10.02
C SER A 20 -7.62 4.60 -10.26
N ARG A 21 -7.83 4.22 -11.53
CA ARG A 21 -8.20 2.86 -11.90
C ARG A 21 -7.07 1.86 -11.69
N GLN A 22 -5.85 2.20 -12.12
CA GLN A 22 -4.67 1.38 -11.84
C GLN A 22 -4.51 1.17 -10.33
N CYS A 23 -4.69 2.21 -9.52
CA CYS A 23 -4.60 2.09 -8.06
C CYS A 23 -5.62 1.10 -7.49
N ILE A 24 -6.82 1.03 -8.07
CA ILE A 24 -7.83 0.03 -7.67
C ILE A 24 -7.37 -1.38 -7.99
N GLU A 25 -6.76 -1.59 -9.16
CA GLU A 25 -6.19 -2.87 -9.58
C GLU A 25 -5.06 -3.31 -8.63
N GLU A 26 -4.06 -2.46 -8.37
CA GLU A 26 -2.96 -2.78 -7.45
C GLU A 26 -3.46 -3.09 -6.02
N MET A 27 -4.46 -2.34 -5.53
CA MET A 27 -5.05 -2.63 -4.21
C MET A 27 -5.77 -3.99 -4.17
N ALA A 28 -6.37 -4.41 -5.28
CA ALA A 28 -6.99 -5.74 -5.40
C ALA A 28 -5.92 -6.85 -5.43
N GLU A 29 -4.80 -6.62 -6.12
CA GLU A 29 -3.68 -7.56 -6.17
C GLU A 29 -2.99 -7.69 -4.81
N LEU A 30 -2.75 -6.57 -4.11
CA LEU A 30 -2.26 -6.56 -2.73
C LEU A 30 -3.20 -7.33 -1.79
N THR A 31 -4.51 -7.15 -1.93
CA THR A 31 -5.51 -7.91 -1.15
C THR A 31 -5.36 -9.41 -1.38
N GLN A 32 -5.16 -9.85 -2.63
CA GLN A 32 -4.92 -11.25 -2.95
C GLN A 32 -3.59 -11.76 -2.38
N ALA A 33 -2.52 -10.96 -2.44
CA ALA A 33 -1.21 -11.32 -1.94
C ALA A 33 -1.21 -11.49 -0.41
N ILE A 34 -1.87 -10.59 0.33
CA ILE A 34 -2.07 -10.72 1.78
C ILE A 34 -2.79 -12.03 2.11
N ASN A 35 -3.85 -12.37 1.36
CA ASN A 35 -4.57 -13.63 1.56
C ASN A 35 -3.71 -14.87 1.28
N LYS A 36 -2.88 -14.84 0.23
CA LYS A 36 -1.92 -15.92 -0.08
C LYS A 36 -0.88 -16.08 1.03
N TRP A 37 -0.37 -14.98 1.56
CA TRP A 37 0.55 -14.96 2.71
C TRP A 37 -0.11 -15.59 3.94
N TRP A 38 -1.35 -15.22 4.24
CA TRP A 38 -2.07 -15.76 5.39
C TRP A 38 -2.24 -17.29 5.30
N ARG A 39 -2.56 -17.80 4.09
CA ARG A 39 -2.66 -19.23 3.78
C ARG A 39 -1.35 -19.99 3.94
N VAL A 40 -0.23 -19.43 3.47
CA VAL A 40 1.07 -20.10 3.59
C VAL A 40 1.55 -20.14 5.04
N CYS A 41 1.12 -19.21 5.88
CA CYS A 41 1.36 -19.22 7.33
C CYS A 41 0.44 -20.17 8.12
N GLY A 42 -0.35 -21.02 7.44
CA GLY A 42 -1.19 -22.03 8.07
C GLY A 42 -2.61 -21.58 8.41
N ASN A 43 -3.06 -20.41 7.94
CA ASN A 43 -4.43 -19.93 8.16
C ASN A 43 -5.33 -20.27 6.97
N GLY A 44 -6.43 -20.99 7.19
CA GLY A 44 -7.37 -21.33 6.13
C GLY A 44 -6.88 -22.46 5.21
N GLN A 45 -7.26 -22.41 3.92
CA GLN A 45 -6.93 -23.47 2.96
C GLN A 45 -5.43 -23.48 2.61
N ARG A 46 -4.85 -24.67 2.47
CA ARG A 46 -3.44 -24.80 2.06
C ARG A 46 -3.24 -24.23 0.66
N THR A 47 -2.13 -23.50 0.50
CA THR A 47 -1.64 -23.03 -0.79
C THR A 47 -0.49 -23.93 -1.24
N GLU A 48 -0.38 -24.16 -2.55
CA GLU A 48 0.73 -24.92 -3.15
C GLU A 48 2.00 -24.07 -3.28
N LYS A 49 1.86 -22.74 -3.25
CA LYS A 49 2.99 -21.80 -3.28
C LYS A 49 3.84 -21.87 -2.01
N SER A 50 5.15 -21.72 -2.19
CA SER A 50 6.11 -21.65 -1.09
C SER A 50 6.01 -20.33 -0.31
N ILE A 51 6.55 -20.33 0.92
CA ILE A 51 6.64 -19.12 1.76
C ILE A 51 7.43 -18.02 1.03
N ALA A 52 8.52 -18.39 0.36
CA ALA A 52 9.37 -17.44 -0.35
C ALA A 52 8.62 -16.74 -1.50
N GLU A 53 7.88 -17.50 -2.32
CA GLU A 53 7.07 -16.96 -3.41
C GLU A 53 5.95 -16.06 -2.89
N CYS A 54 5.23 -16.47 -1.86
CA CYS A 54 4.19 -15.66 -1.25
C CYS A 54 4.75 -14.36 -0.65
N ARG A 55 5.94 -14.41 -0.03
CA ARG A 55 6.60 -13.22 0.53
C ARG A 55 7.05 -12.26 -0.58
N TYR A 56 7.62 -12.78 -1.66
CA TYR A 56 8.08 -11.98 -2.79
C TYR A 56 6.91 -11.23 -3.44
N ASN A 57 5.84 -11.96 -3.79
CA ASN A 57 4.63 -11.37 -4.35
C ASN A 57 4.04 -10.32 -3.39
N LEU A 58 4.00 -10.57 -2.08
CA LEU A 58 3.48 -9.57 -1.13
C LEU A 58 4.30 -8.27 -1.13
N ILE A 59 5.62 -8.36 -1.24
CA ILE A 59 6.49 -7.17 -1.27
C ILE A 59 6.28 -6.38 -2.56
N GLU A 60 6.14 -7.08 -3.69
CA GLU A 60 5.85 -6.50 -5.00
C GLU A 60 4.55 -5.69 -4.96
N GLU A 61 3.42 -6.30 -4.57
CA GLU A 61 2.13 -5.57 -4.54
C GLU A 61 2.12 -4.40 -3.53
N ILE A 62 2.89 -4.48 -2.44
CA ILE A 62 3.05 -3.35 -1.50
C ILE A 62 3.74 -2.19 -2.21
N ALA A 63 4.79 -2.47 -2.98
CA ALA A 63 5.51 -1.46 -3.74
C ALA A 63 4.62 -0.84 -4.82
N ASP A 64 3.85 -1.65 -5.54
CA ASP A 64 2.97 -1.17 -6.60
C ASP A 64 1.86 -0.26 -6.05
N VAL A 65 1.17 -0.68 -4.98
CA VAL A 65 0.20 0.19 -4.28
C VAL A 65 0.87 1.47 -3.77
N GLN A 66 2.07 1.40 -3.22
CA GLN A 66 2.77 2.58 -2.70
C GLN A 66 3.12 3.58 -3.80
N ILE A 67 3.58 3.11 -4.96
CA ILE A 67 3.81 3.92 -6.16
C ILE A 67 2.50 4.61 -6.57
N MET A 68 1.40 3.86 -6.61
CA MET A 68 0.09 4.41 -7.00
C MET A 68 -0.41 5.49 -6.04
N LEU A 69 -0.24 5.30 -4.73
CA LEU A 69 -0.58 6.31 -3.73
C LEU A 69 0.26 7.59 -3.89
N TYR A 70 1.55 7.48 -4.23
CA TYR A 70 2.38 8.66 -4.50
C TYR A 70 1.96 9.41 -5.76
N GLN A 71 1.59 8.70 -6.82
CA GLN A 71 1.08 9.33 -8.04
C GLN A 71 -0.26 10.03 -7.81
N LEU A 72 -1.19 9.39 -7.08
CA LEU A 72 -2.47 10.03 -6.72
C LEU A 72 -2.29 11.24 -5.80
N GLY A 73 -1.40 11.14 -4.80
CA GLY A 73 -1.07 12.27 -3.95
C GLY A 73 -0.48 13.44 -4.73
N TYR A 74 0.30 13.17 -5.77
CA TYR A 74 0.79 14.22 -6.68
C TYR A 74 -0.33 14.84 -7.52
N LEU A 75 -1.14 14.01 -8.19
CA LEU A 75 -2.19 14.46 -9.10
C LEU A 75 -3.29 15.28 -8.41
N LEU A 76 -3.51 15.04 -7.12
CA LEU A 76 -4.48 15.76 -6.29
C LEU A 76 -3.87 16.93 -5.50
N ASP A 77 -2.57 17.19 -5.68
CA ASP A 77 -1.79 18.16 -4.87
C ASP A 77 -1.96 17.97 -3.34
N SER A 78 -2.13 16.72 -2.89
CA SER A 78 -2.57 16.40 -1.53
C SER A 78 -1.50 15.73 -0.67
N ARG A 79 -0.26 15.62 -1.14
CA ARG A 79 0.83 14.92 -0.42
C ARG A 79 1.04 15.43 1.01
N LEU A 80 1.01 16.75 1.20
CA LEU A 80 1.18 17.37 2.52
C LEU A 80 -0.01 17.01 3.43
N GLU A 81 -1.23 17.19 2.94
CA GLU A 81 -2.46 16.86 3.67
C GLU A 81 -2.51 15.39 4.07
N VAL A 82 -2.15 14.49 3.15
CA VAL A 82 -2.06 13.05 3.42
C VAL A 82 -1.04 12.76 4.52
N SER A 83 0.14 13.38 4.46
CA SER A 83 1.19 13.21 5.48
C SER A 83 0.73 13.66 6.87
N GLU A 84 0.08 14.83 6.96
CA GLU A 84 -0.47 15.32 8.23
C GLU A 84 -1.56 14.39 8.78
N MET A 85 -2.41 13.86 7.89
CA MET A 85 -3.46 12.91 8.26
C MET A 85 -2.88 11.57 8.73
N ILE A 86 -1.76 11.10 8.16
CA ILE A 86 -1.05 9.92 8.63
C ILE A 86 -0.56 10.14 10.05
N THR A 87 0.16 11.23 10.34
CA THR A 87 0.67 11.54 11.68
C THR A 87 -0.45 11.53 12.72
N LYS A 88 -1.53 12.29 12.48
CA LYS A 88 -2.70 12.33 13.38
C LYS A 88 -3.30 10.95 13.64
N LYS A 89 -3.34 10.08 12.62
CA LYS A 89 -3.89 8.72 12.78
C LYS A 89 -2.95 7.80 13.55
N LEU A 90 -1.65 7.91 13.34
CA LEU A 90 -0.62 7.15 14.06
C LEU A 90 -0.59 7.51 15.55
N ASP A 91 -0.59 8.80 15.89
CA ASP A 91 -0.65 9.27 17.27
C ASP A 91 -1.86 8.66 18.00
N ARG A 92 -3.03 8.69 17.36
CA ARG A 92 -4.25 8.06 17.87
C ARG A 92 -4.15 6.54 18.02
N GLN A 93 -3.40 5.84 17.15
CA GLN A 93 -3.18 4.40 17.33
C GLN A 93 -2.26 4.12 18.52
N LEU A 94 -1.19 4.90 18.69
CA LEU A 94 -0.27 4.76 19.83
C LEU A 94 -0.99 4.99 21.16
N GLU A 95 -1.85 6.00 21.27
CA GLU A 95 -2.69 6.21 22.45
C GLU A 95 -3.57 4.99 22.79
N ARG A 96 -4.09 4.27 21.78
CA ARG A 96 -4.90 3.06 21.99
C ARG A 96 -4.03 1.91 22.51
N VAL A 97 -2.84 1.73 21.94
CA VAL A 97 -1.88 0.70 22.38
C VAL A 97 -1.48 0.95 23.84
N GLU A 98 -1.16 2.18 24.21
CA GLU A 98 -0.83 2.54 25.59
C GLU A 98 -1.97 2.26 26.58
N LYS A 99 -3.22 2.57 26.20
CA LYS A 99 -4.40 2.27 27.02
C LYS A 99 -4.63 0.77 27.19
N CYS A 100 -4.44 -0.03 26.15
CA CYS A 100 -4.57 -1.50 26.22
C CYS A 100 -3.46 -2.18 27.02
N THR A 101 -2.27 -1.58 27.10
CA THR A 101 -1.11 -2.17 27.79
C THR A 101 -1.12 -1.89 29.30
N LYS A 102 -1.89 -0.90 29.77
CA LYS A 102 -2.02 -0.53 31.19
C LYS A 102 -3.09 -1.35 31.96
N ILE A 103 -3.33 -2.59 31.56
CA ILE A 103 -4.29 -3.52 32.19
C ILE A 103 -3.53 -4.60 32.97
#